data_AF-N2A7G4-F1
#
_entry.id   AF-N2A7G4-F1
#
_cell.length_a   1.000
_cell.length_b   1.000
_cell.length_c   1.000
_cell.angle_alpha   90.00
_cell.angle_beta   90.00
_cell.angle_gamma   90.00
#
_symmetry.space_group_name_H-M   'P 1'
#
loop_
_entity.id
_entity.type
_entity.pdbx_description
1 polymer ?
#
loop_
_entity_poly.entity_id
_entity_poly.type
_entity_poly.pdbx_seq_one_letter_code
_entity_poly.pdbx_strand_id
1 'polypeptide(L)'
;MLLSQKQPEKEKKLQKEYPSEAHPFMQSLHGKAKLRFCLQYLWDYYKLPLAAAAIALYIAIYAVYGHFTHKDTVLYTALVNVAVGETLTEELSSHFLTAQNLNTDANTFRLYSGLYLTDDENNIYHEYTYASRLKILASIDAEQLDVALMDQKAFDAFSRNGYLSNLDELLAEEVPALHQQLAPYFVTNTVILEDNSEDLLLDDSAVYHAETATYPMGLDLSASPLIQKGGFQETVYLGIIKNSPRIHTVFDYLEYLFI
;
A
#
# COMPACT_ATOMS: atom_id res chain seq x y z
N MET A 1 -104.89 -7.08 -20.68
CA MET A 1 -104.04 -7.08 -21.89
C MET A 1 -102.68 -6.53 -21.47
N LEU A 2 -101.60 -7.14 -21.94
CA LEU A 2 -100.17 -6.84 -21.72
C LEU A 2 -99.49 -7.55 -20.53
N LEU A 3 -98.90 -8.71 -20.86
CA LEU A 3 -97.77 -9.33 -20.18
C LEU A 3 -96.56 -8.39 -20.20
N SER A 4 -95.79 -8.34 -19.12
CA SER A 4 -94.39 -7.93 -19.20
C SER A 4 -93.54 -8.96 -18.46
N GLN A 5 -92.76 -9.71 -19.23
CA GLN A 5 -91.84 -10.74 -18.78
C GLN A 5 -90.48 -10.16 -18.42
N LYS A 6 -89.87 -10.81 -17.44
CA LYS A 6 -88.53 -10.67 -16.88
C LYS A 6 -87.49 -11.28 -17.84
N GLN A 7 -86.35 -10.62 -18.08
CA GLN A 7 -85.10 -11.25 -18.56
C GLN A 7 -83.86 -10.39 -18.18
N PRO A 8 -82.65 -10.97 -18.12
CA PRO A 8 -81.66 -10.74 -17.06
C PRO A 8 -80.41 -9.95 -17.53
N GLU A 9 -79.60 -9.57 -16.55
CA GLU A 9 -78.25 -9.00 -16.68
C GLU A 9 -77.40 -9.70 -17.74
N LYS A 10 -76.74 -8.90 -18.58
CA LYS A 10 -75.60 -9.31 -19.39
C LYS A 10 -74.36 -8.59 -18.89
N GLU A 11 -73.49 -9.34 -18.20
CA GLU A 11 -72.09 -8.96 -17.95
C GLU A 11 -71.41 -8.60 -19.27
N LYS A 12 -70.98 -7.35 -19.42
CA LYS A 12 -70.04 -6.94 -20.47
C LYS A 12 -68.63 -7.32 -20.04
N LYS A 13 -68.14 -8.48 -20.49
CA LYS A 13 -66.69 -8.76 -20.53
C LYS A 13 -66.04 -7.82 -21.55
N LEU A 14 -65.27 -6.85 -21.05
CA LEU A 14 -64.41 -5.98 -21.86
C LEU A 14 -63.17 -6.78 -22.27
N GLN A 15 -63.26 -7.55 -23.36
CA GLN A 15 -62.07 -8.07 -24.04
C GLN A 15 -61.34 -6.88 -24.69
N LYS A 16 -60.20 -6.49 -24.11
CA LYS A 16 -59.22 -5.64 -24.78
C LYS A 16 -58.46 -6.49 -25.79
N GLU A 17 -58.85 -6.38 -27.03
CA GLU A 17 -58.14 -6.93 -28.18
C GLU A 17 -56.88 -6.07 -28.42
N TYR A 18 -55.71 -6.62 -28.11
CA TYR A 18 -54.41 -6.05 -28.44
C TYR A 18 -54.04 -6.50 -29.85
N PRO A 19 -53.78 -5.59 -30.82
CA PRO A 19 -53.30 -5.99 -32.12
C PRO A 19 -51.85 -6.48 -32.00
N SER A 20 -51.70 -7.80 -32.08
CA SER A 20 -50.44 -8.52 -32.23
C SER A 20 -50.03 -8.51 -33.71
N GLU A 21 -49.48 -7.40 -34.19
CA GLU A 21 -48.84 -7.34 -35.51
C GLU A 21 -47.43 -6.79 -35.41
N ALA A 22 -46.51 -7.65 -34.99
CA ALA A 22 -45.10 -7.53 -35.33
C ALA A 22 -44.56 -8.94 -35.59
N HIS A 23 -44.54 -9.33 -36.87
CA HIS A 23 -43.37 -9.92 -37.56
C HIS A 23 -43.78 -10.67 -38.84
N PRO A 24 -43.33 -10.15 -40.01
CA PRO A 24 -42.61 -11.01 -40.93
C PRO A 24 -41.43 -10.31 -41.63
N PHE A 25 -40.61 -9.52 -40.93
CA PHE A 25 -39.43 -8.85 -41.53
C PHE A 25 -38.06 -9.35 -41.00
N MET A 26 -38.04 -10.23 -40.00
CA MET A 26 -36.79 -10.64 -39.34
C MET A 26 -35.97 -11.72 -40.07
N GLN A 27 -36.43 -12.27 -41.20
CA GLN A 27 -35.78 -13.41 -41.86
C GLN A 27 -34.90 -13.06 -43.07
N SER A 28 -34.87 -11.81 -43.57
CA SER A 28 -34.17 -11.49 -44.82
C SER A 28 -32.92 -10.60 -44.70
N LEU A 29 -32.48 -10.24 -43.50
CA LEU A 29 -31.31 -9.37 -43.30
C LEU A 29 -30.06 -10.16 -42.90
N HIS A 30 -29.08 -10.22 -43.80
CA HIS A 30 -27.77 -10.86 -43.56
C HIS A 30 -26.68 -9.83 -43.22
N GLY A 31 -25.74 -10.22 -42.35
CA GLY A 31 -24.50 -9.50 -42.08
C GLY A 31 -24.67 -8.16 -41.34
N LYS A 32 -23.91 -7.13 -41.78
CA LYS A 32 -23.79 -5.81 -41.11
C LYS A 32 -25.12 -5.06 -40.98
N ALA A 33 -26.09 -5.32 -41.87
CA ALA A 33 -27.41 -4.70 -41.84
C ALA A 33 -28.26 -5.20 -40.65
N LYS A 34 -28.13 -6.48 -40.29
CA LYS A 34 -28.79 -7.05 -39.10
C LYS A 34 -28.18 -6.50 -37.81
N LEU A 35 -26.85 -6.35 -37.75
CA LEU A 35 -26.20 -5.68 -36.63
C LEU A 35 -26.67 -4.23 -36.48
N ARG A 36 -26.68 -3.44 -37.56
CA ARG A 36 -27.19 -2.05 -37.51
C ARG A 36 -28.63 -1.98 -37.03
N PHE A 37 -29.50 -2.86 -37.51
CA PHE A 37 -30.91 -2.90 -37.10
C PHE A 37 -31.09 -3.32 -35.65
N CYS A 38 -30.32 -4.30 -35.17
CA CYS A 38 -30.30 -4.69 -33.76
C CYS A 38 -29.74 -3.58 -32.87
N LEU A 39 -28.66 -2.89 -33.27
CA LEU A 39 -28.14 -1.73 -32.55
C LEU A 39 -29.17 -0.60 -32.48
N GLN A 40 -29.92 -0.37 -33.56
CA GLN A 40 -30.96 0.67 -33.61
C GLN A 40 -32.17 0.30 -32.72
N TYR A 41 -32.60 -0.96 -32.75
CA TYR A 41 -33.65 -1.46 -31.86
C TYR A 41 -33.25 -1.42 -30.38
N LEU A 42 -32.00 -1.78 -30.08
CA LEU A 42 -31.43 -1.74 -28.73
C LEU A 42 -31.30 -0.29 -28.22
N TRP A 43 -31.00 0.66 -29.10
CA TRP A 43 -30.94 2.09 -28.77
C TRP A 43 -32.31 2.70 -28.49
N ASP A 44 -33.32 2.40 -29.32
CA ASP A 44 -34.66 2.98 -29.19
C ASP A 44 -35.41 2.51 -27.93
N TYR A 45 -35.22 1.25 -27.51
CA TYR A 45 -35.96 0.67 -26.37
C TYR A 45 -35.11 0.51 -25.09
N TYR A 46 -33.78 0.32 -25.23
CA TYR A 46 -32.87 -0.02 -24.12
C TYR A 46 -31.75 1.00 -23.91
N LYS A 47 -31.92 2.29 -24.26
CA LYS A 47 -30.86 3.31 -24.10
C LYS A 47 -30.21 3.33 -22.70
N LEU A 48 -31.02 3.21 -21.64
CA LEU A 48 -30.54 3.25 -20.25
C LEU A 48 -29.89 1.93 -19.83
N PRO A 49 -30.48 0.75 -20.08
CA PRO A 49 -29.81 -0.53 -19.84
C PRO A 49 -28.53 -0.73 -20.66
N LEU A 50 -28.48 -0.23 -21.90
CA LEU A 50 -27.30 -0.29 -22.75
C LEU A 50 -26.17 0.57 -22.20
N ALA A 51 -26.48 1.78 -21.73
CA ALA A 51 -25.50 2.64 -21.05
C ALA A 51 -24.97 1.97 -19.77
N ALA A 52 -25.86 1.39 -18.95
CA ALA A 52 -25.45 0.65 -17.75
C ALA A 52 -24.57 -0.56 -18.08
N ALA A 53 -24.89 -1.32 -19.12
CA ALA A 53 -24.07 -2.44 -19.60
C ALA A 53 -22.69 -1.99 -20.10
N ALA A 54 -22.63 -0.85 -20.81
CA ALA A 54 -21.36 -0.27 -21.24
C ALA A 54 -20.49 0.18 -20.07
N ILE A 55 -21.10 0.80 -19.03
CA ILE A 55 -20.40 1.17 -17.79
C ILE A 55 -19.90 -0.09 -17.07
N ALA A 56 -20.73 -1.13 -16.94
CA ALA A 56 -20.32 -2.39 -16.33
C ALA A 56 -19.17 -3.06 -17.09
N LEU A 57 -19.23 -3.06 -18.42
CA LEU A 57 -18.16 -3.56 -19.28
C LEU A 57 -16.87 -2.74 -19.11
N TYR A 58 -16.97 -1.41 -19.02
CA TYR A 58 -15.83 -0.54 -18.76
C TYR A 58 -15.18 -0.85 -17.40
N ILE A 59 -15.98 -1.00 -16.34
CA ILE A 59 -15.48 -1.40 -15.01
C ILE A 59 -14.82 -2.78 -15.06
N ALA A 60 -15.40 -3.74 -15.77
CA ALA A 60 -14.83 -5.08 -15.92
C ALA A 60 -13.50 -5.05 -16.68
N ILE A 61 -13.41 -4.31 -17.78
CA ILE A 61 -12.16 -4.14 -18.54
C ILE A 61 -11.12 -3.45 -17.67
N TYR A 62 -11.50 -2.40 -16.93
CA TYR A 62 -10.59 -1.68 -16.05
C TYR A 62 -10.09 -2.57 -14.89
N ALA A 63 -10.95 -3.38 -14.30
CA ALA A 63 -10.56 -4.33 -13.23
C ALA A 63 -9.59 -5.40 -13.74
N VAL A 64 -9.84 -5.96 -14.93
CA VAL A 64 -8.94 -6.93 -15.57
C VAL A 64 -7.61 -6.27 -15.94
N TYR A 65 -7.65 -5.09 -16.56
CA TYR A 65 -6.45 -4.33 -16.89
C TYR A 65 -5.63 -4.00 -15.64
N GLY A 66 -6.31 -3.58 -14.57
CA GLY A 66 -5.72 -3.37 -13.26
C GLY A 66 -5.00 -4.63 -12.80
N HIS A 67 -5.68 -5.78 -12.70
CA HIS A 67 -5.08 -7.03 -12.24
C HIS A 67 -3.85 -7.46 -13.06
N PHE A 68 -3.83 -7.22 -14.38
CA PHE A 68 -2.66 -7.51 -15.22
C PHE A 68 -1.51 -6.51 -15.09
N THR A 69 -1.78 -5.31 -14.58
CA THR A 69 -0.78 -4.24 -14.45
C THR A 69 -0.34 -4.04 -12.99
N HIS A 70 -0.85 -4.84 -12.04
CA HIS A 70 -0.36 -4.83 -10.67
C HIS A 70 1.07 -5.37 -10.65
N LYS A 71 1.97 -4.60 -10.04
CA LYS A 71 3.32 -5.05 -9.73
C LYS A 71 3.35 -5.48 -8.27
N ASP A 72 3.89 -6.66 -8.01
CA ASP A 72 4.11 -7.15 -6.65
C ASP A 72 5.25 -6.35 -6.02
N THR A 73 4.99 -5.79 -4.83
CA THR A 73 6.02 -4.99 -4.15
C THR A 73 6.91 -5.92 -3.35
N VAL A 74 8.17 -6.00 -3.77
CA VAL A 74 9.19 -6.91 -3.22
C VAL A 74 9.73 -6.40 -1.90
N LEU A 75 9.94 -5.10 -1.78
CA LEU A 75 10.44 -4.47 -0.55
C LEU A 75 9.90 -3.05 -0.42
N TYR A 76 9.56 -2.68 0.81
CA TYR A 76 9.16 -1.34 1.20
C TYR A 76 10.24 -0.71 2.07
N THR A 77 10.83 0.38 1.59
CA THR A 77 11.88 1.11 2.30
C THR A 77 11.47 2.57 2.49
N ALA A 78 11.86 3.19 3.61
CA ALA A 78 11.69 4.61 3.84
C ALA A 78 13.03 5.33 3.96
N LEU A 79 13.12 6.54 3.40
CA LEU A 79 14.13 7.54 3.71
C LEU A 79 13.54 8.54 4.70
N VAL A 80 14.03 8.54 5.93
CA VAL A 80 13.49 9.40 7.00
C VAL A 80 14.56 10.37 7.47
N ASN A 81 14.26 11.67 7.39
CA ASN A 81 15.22 12.78 7.60
C ASN A 81 16.46 12.73 6.69
N VAL A 82 16.45 11.90 5.65
CA VAL A 82 17.56 11.75 4.72
C VAL A 82 17.10 12.12 3.32
N ALA A 83 17.91 12.94 2.65
CA ALA A 83 17.71 13.29 1.25
C ALA A 83 18.79 12.62 0.40
N VAL A 84 18.37 11.91 -0.64
CA VAL A 84 19.27 11.24 -1.59
C VAL A 84 19.00 11.72 -3.01
N GLY A 85 20.04 11.73 -3.85
CA GLY A 85 19.90 12.06 -5.27
C GLY A 85 19.17 10.97 -6.07
N GLU A 86 18.78 11.29 -7.29
CA GLU A 86 18.09 10.36 -8.20
C GLU A 86 18.94 9.11 -8.51
N THR A 87 20.24 9.29 -8.73
CA THR A 87 21.16 8.17 -9.02
C THR A 87 21.20 7.15 -7.89
N LEU A 88 21.33 7.62 -6.66
CA LEU A 88 21.35 6.77 -5.47
C LEU A 88 19.97 6.19 -5.16
N THR A 89 18.90 6.92 -5.47
CA THR A 89 17.54 6.38 -5.40
C THR A 89 17.39 5.15 -6.29
N GLU A 90 17.89 5.20 -7.52
CA GLU A 90 17.87 4.07 -8.45
C GLU A 90 18.72 2.90 -7.96
N GLU A 91 19.94 3.17 -7.47
CA GLU A 91 20.81 2.14 -6.87
C GLU A 91 20.12 1.43 -5.69
N LEU A 92 19.51 2.19 -4.79
CA LEU A 92 18.82 1.64 -3.62
C LEU A 92 17.51 0.92 -3.94
N SER A 93 16.96 1.04 -5.16
CA SER A 93 15.64 0.53 -5.52
C SER A 93 15.62 -0.37 -6.76
N SER A 94 15.67 0.18 -7.97
CA SER A 94 15.52 -0.56 -9.22
C SER A 94 16.72 -1.46 -9.51
N HIS A 95 17.92 -1.04 -9.14
CA HIS A 95 19.13 -1.84 -9.31
C HIS A 95 19.16 -3.05 -8.38
N PHE A 96 18.62 -2.94 -7.16
CA PHE A 96 18.43 -4.10 -6.29
C PHE A 96 17.56 -5.18 -6.95
N LEU A 97 16.43 -4.81 -7.57
CA LEU A 97 15.59 -5.78 -8.28
C LEU A 97 16.36 -6.48 -9.41
N THR A 98 17.17 -5.71 -10.14
CA THR A 98 17.98 -6.24 -11.24
C THR A 98 19.09 -7.17 -10.74
N ALA A 99 19.74 -6.82 -9.62
CA ALA A 99 20.75 -7.64 -8.95
C ALA A 99 20.17 -8.98 -8.48
N GLN A 100 18.93 -8.97 -7.97
CA GLN A 100 18.20 -10.18 -7.60
C GLN A 100 17.61 -10.95 -8.80
N ASN A 101 17.91 -10.55 -10.04
CA ASN A 101 17.35 -11.13 -11.27
C ASN A 101 15.80 -11.12 -11.31
N LEU A 102 15.17 -10.16 -10.65
CA LEU A 102 13.72 -10.03 -10.61
C LEU A 102 13.22 -9.24 -11.83
N ASN A 103 12.11 -9.70 -12.41
CA ASN A 103 11.49 -8.99 -13.52
C ASN A 103 10.83 -7.68 -13.02
N THR A 104 11.34 -6.53 -13.45
CA THR A 104 10.86 -5.20 -13.08
C THR A 104 9.50 -4.84 -13.70
N ASP A 105 9.01 -5.63 -14.66
CA ASP A 105 7.65 -5.50 -15.18
C ASP A 105 6.60 -6.09 -14.24
N ALA A 106 6.95 -7.15 -13.51
CA ALA A 106 6.07 -7.82 -12.55
C ALA A 106 6.34 -7.39 -11.09
N ASN A 107 7.55 -6.94 -10.79
CA ASN A 107 7.99 -6.61 -9.44
C ASN A 107 8.33 -5.13 -9.32
N THR A 108 8.12 -4.57 -8.13
CA THR A 108 8.48 -3.19 -7.82
C THR A 108 9.13 -3.08 -6.44
N PHE A 109 9.98 -2.08 -6.30
CA PHE A 109 10.60 -1.67 -5.04
C PHE A 109 9.99 -0.34 -4.66
N ARG A 110 9.40 -0.24 -3.47
CA ARG A 110 8.76 0.99 -3.03
C ARG A 110 9.65 1.73 -2.05
N LEU A 111 10.18 2.87 -2.49
CA LEU A 111 10.95 3.79 -1.64
C LEU A 111 10.09 5.00 -1.27
N TYR A 112 9.83 5.20 0.02
CA TYR A 112 9.19 6.39 0.55
C TYR A 112 10.23 7.46 0.85
N SER A 113 10.19 8.57 0.13
CA SER A 113 11.08 9.71 0.35
C SER A 113 10.34 10.89 0.98
N GLY A 114 11.10 11.84 1.53
CA GLY A 114 10.56 13.07 2.10
C GLY A 114 9.76 12.85 3.39
N LEU A 115 10.10 11.80 4.14
CA LEU A 115 9.52 11.55 5.45
C LEU A 115 10.39 12.22 6.52
N TYR A 116 9.75 12.85 7.49
CA TYR A 116 10.42 13.50 8.61
C TYR A 116 9.94 12.92 9.94
N LEU A 117 10.86 12.54 10.81
CA LEU A 117 10.53 12.06 12.16
C LEU A 117 11.45 12.68 13.19
N THR A 118 10.85 13.21 14.25
CA THR A 118 11.53 13.82 15.39
C THR A 118 10.64 13.64 16.62
N ASP A 119 11.24 13.45 17.80
CA ASP A 119 10.53 13.47 19.08
C ASP A 119 10.43 14.90 19.67
N ASP A 120 10.97 15.90 18.99
CA ASP A 120 10.89 17.30 19.42
C ASP A 120 9.48 17.88 19.19
N GLU A 121 8.71 17.95 20.27
CA GLU A 121 7.38 18.58 20.36
C GLU A 121 7.37 20.10 20.20
N ASN A 122 8.52 20.76 20.03
CA ASN A 122 8.61 22.19 19.71
C ASN A 122 9.22 22.48 18.32
N ASN A 123 9.36 21.48 17.47
CA ASN A 123 9.88 21.65 16.11
C ASN A 123 8.99 22.58 15.25
N ILE A 124 9.57 23.68 14.76
CA ILE A 124 8.92 24.66 13.86
C ILE A 124 8.23 24.07 12.60
N TYR A 125 8.51 22.81 12.24
CA TYR A 125 7.90 22.06 11.14
C TYR A 125 6.84 21.02 11.58
N HIS A 126 6.19 21.22 12.73
CA HIS A 126 5.19 20.31 13.32
C HIS A 126 4.20 19.67 12.34
N GLU A 127 3.67 20.42 11.38
CA GLU A 127 2.67 19.90 10.45
C GLU A 127 3.26 18.84 9.50
N TYR A 128 4.51 19.03 9.05
CA TYR A 128 5.23 18.08 8.20
C TYR A 128 5.67 16.83 8.96
N THR A 129 6.11 17.00 10.21
CA THR A 129 6.51 15.88 11.06
C THR A 129 5.30 15.06 11.48
N TYR A 130 4.13 15.68 11.72
CA TYR A 130 2.89 14.98 12.01
C TYR A 130 2.41 14.12 10.83
N ALA A 131 2.32 14.69 9.63
CA ALA A 131 1.88 13.96 8.44
C ALA A 131 2.83 12.79 8.10
N SER A 132 4.15 13.02 8.25
CA SER A 132 5.17 12.00 8.07
C SER A 132 5.04 10.88 9.10
N ARG A 133 4.84 11.22 10.39
CA ARG A 133 4.63 10.24 11.47
C ARG A 133 3.40 9.38 11.21
N LEU A 134 2.28 9.99 10.84
CA LEU A 134 1.05 9.24 10.50
C LEU A 134 1.29 8.28 9.33
N LYS A 135 2.03 8.72 8.30
CA LYS A 135 2.37 7.86 7.15
C LYS A 135 3.32 6.72 7.52
N ILE A 136 4.31 6.96 8.38
CA ILE A 136 5.22 5.92 8.89
C ILE A 136 4.40 4.89 9.66
N LEU A 137 3.60 5.31 10.64
CA LEU A 137 2.79 4.41 11.46
C LEU A 137 1.79 3.60 10.62
N ALA A 138 1.06 4.26 9.72
CA ALA A 138 0.12 3.58 8.83
C ALA A 138 0.82 2.57 7.90
N SER A 139 2.04 2.89 7.43
CA SER A 139 2.83 1.96 6.61
C SER A 139 3.34 0.77 7.42
N ILE A 140 3.76 0.99 8.68
CA ILE A 140 4.14 -0.08 9.61
C ILE A 140 2.94 -0.99 9.86
N ASP A 141 1.82 -0.43 10.32
CA ASP A 141 0.59 -1.19 10.63
C ASP A 141 0.05 -1.96 9.43
N ALA A 142 0.20 -1.42 8.22
CA ALA A 142 -0.19 -2.08 6.98
C ALA A 142 0.83 -3.12 6.48
N GLU A 143 1.93 -3.37 7.20
CA GLU A 143 3.03 -4.24 6.77
C GLU A 143 3.65 -3.80 5.42
N GLN A 144 3.64 -2.50 5.18
CA GLN A 144 4.15 -1.81 4.00
C GLN A 144 5.35 -0.92 4.33
N LEU A 145 6.09 -1.24 5.39
CA LEU A 145 7.40 -0.69 5.68
C LEU A 145 8.28 -1.78 6.29
N ASP A 146 9.31 -2.19 5.56
CA ASP A 146 10.21 -3.28 5.94
C ASP A 146 11.54 -2.75 6.50
N VAL A 147 12.08 -1.71 5.85
CA VAL A 147 13.38 -1.10 6.18
C VAL A 147 13.26 0.42 6.26
N ALA A 148 13.95 1.04 7.21
CA ALA A 148 14.09 2.48 7.28
C ALA A 148 15.57 2.88 7.19
N LEU A 149 15.88 3.77 6.27
CA LEU A 149 17.16 4.47 6.13
C LEU A 149 16.99 5.86 6.74
N MET A 150 17.81 6.19 7.73
CA MET A 150 17.54 7.34 8.59
C MET A 150 18.81 8.02 9.11
N ASP A 151 18.68 9.32 9.43
CA ASP A 151 19.71 10.06 10.17
C ASP A 151 19.71 9.65 11.66
N GLN A 152 20.62 10.21 12.44
CA GLN A 152 20.69 9.94 13.89
C GLN A 152 19.37 10.27 14.60
N LYS A 153 18.72 11.40 14.25
CA LYS A 153 17.53 11.88 14.96
C LYS A 153 16.34 10.96 14.73
N ALA A 154 16.13 10.55 13.49
CA ALA A 154 15.10 9.58 13.15
C ALA A 154 15.45 8.21 13.72
N PHE A 155 16.72 7.79 13.72
CA PHE A 155 17.14 6.54 14.37
C PHE A 155 16.75 6.52 15.85
N ASP A 156 17.04 7.59 16.59
CA ASP A 156 16.66 7.71 17.99
C ASP A 156 15.14 7.67 18.18
N ALA A 157 14.38 8.38 17.33
CA ALA A 157 12.92 8.38 17.40
C ALA A 157 12.33 7.00 17.10
N PHE A 158 12.76 6.34 16.01
CA PHE A 158 12.31 4.98 15.68
C PHE A 158 12.63 3.97 16.80
N SER A 159 13.80 4.12 17.41
CA SER A 159 14.26 3.28 18.52
C SER A 159 13.38 3.43 19.75
N ARG A 160 13.17 4.68 20.21
CA ARG A 160 12.35 4.98 21.40
C ARG A 160 10.90 4.53 21.23
N ASN A 161 10.32 4.76 20.06
CA ASN A 161 8.95 4.35 19.74
C ASN A 161 8.83 2.82 19.51
N GLY A 162 9.92 2.08 19.59
CA GLY A 162 9.91 0.62 19.55
C GLY A 162 9.60 0.01 18.19
N TYR A 163 9.80 0.77 17.10
CA TYR A 163 9.53 0.32 15.73
C TYR A 163 10.58 -0.67 15.19
N LEU A 164 11.80 -0.66 15.74
CA LEU A 164 12.95 -1.39 15.20
C LEU A 164 13.22 -2.73 15.88
N SER A 165 13.53 -3.74 15.08
CA SER A 165 13.92 -5.08 15.53
C SER A 165 15.27 -5.11 16.23
N ASN A 166 15.46 -6.08 17.11
CA ASN A 166 16.79 -6.43 17.61
C ASN A 166 17.56 -7.16 16.50
N LEU A 167 18.52 -6.47 15.88
CA LEU A 167 19.30 -7.00 14.77
C LEU A 167 20.23 -8.14 15.19
N ASP A 168 20.74 -8.08 16.42
CA ASP A 168 21.65 -9.09 16.95
C ASP A 168 20.94 -10.44 17.07
N GLU A 169 19.77 -10.45 17.73
CA GLU A 169 18.93 -11.65 17.86
C GLU A 169 18.39 -12.12 16.50
N LEU A 170 17.82 -11.20 15.70
CA LEU A 170 17.20 -11.54 14.42
C LEU A 170 18.18 -12.18 13.44
N LEU A 171 19.38 -11.59 13.29
CA LEU A 171 20.37 -12.12 12.34
C LEU A 171 21.08 -13.35 12.88
N ALA A 172 21.30 -13.45 14.20
CA ALA A 172 21.91 -14.63 14.80
C ALA A 172 21.01 -15.87 14.68
N GLU A 173 19.69 -15.70 14.72
CA GLU A 173 18.71 -16.78 14.55
C GLU A 173 18.56 -17.21 13.08
N GLU A 174 18.38 -16.25 12.18
CA GLU A 174 18.00 -16.55 10.79
C GLU A 174 19.21 -16.74 9.85
N VAL A 175 20.24 -15.88 9.95
CA VAL A 175 21.38 -15.87 9.02
C VAL A 175 22.71 -15.59 9.74
N PRO A 176 23.27 -16.59 10.48
CA PRO A 176 24.47 -16.40 11.30
C PRO A 176 25.71 -15.92 10.54
N ALA A 177 25.84 -16.30 9.27
CA ALA A 177 26.94 -15.87 8.42
C ALA A 177 26.88 -14.37 8.09
N LEU A 178 25.67 -13.84 7.91
CA LEU A 178 25.44 -12.41 7.67
C LEU A 178 25.59 -11.63 8.98
N HIS A 179 25.09 -12.18 10.10
CA HIS A 179 25.30 -11.63 11.45
C HIS A 179 26.78 -11.33 11.73
N GLN A 180 27.67 -12.31 11.52
CA GLN A 180 29.11 -12.13 11.77
C GLN A 180 29.75 -11.06 10.88
N GLN A 181 29.29 -10.93 9.64
CA GLN A 181 29.79 -9.92 8.71
C GLN A 181 29.32 -8.51 9.10
N LEU A 182 28.08 -8.40 9.59
CA LEU A 182 27.45 -7.12 9.91
C LEU A 182 27.68 -6.66 11.36
N ALA A 183 28.09 -7.55 12.25
CA ALA A 183 28.34 -7.25 13.66
C ALA A 183 29.23 -6.01 13.92
N PRO A 184 30.29 -5.73 13.13
CA PRO A 184 31.09 -4.51 13.31
C PRO A 184 30.32 -3.20 13.04
N TYR A 185 29.21 -3.27 12.31
CA TYR A 185 28.38 -2.13 11.92
C TYR A 185 27.13 -1.97 12.79
N PHE A 186 26.94 -2.83 13.79
CA PHE A 186 25.79 -2.75 14.69
C PHE A 186 25.84 -1.50 15.56
N VAL A 187 24.73 -0.78 15.57
CA VAL A 187 24.51 0.42 16.37
C VAL A 187 23.41 0.14 17.37
N THR A 188 23.76 0.34 18.63
CA THR A 188 22.87 0.14 19.76
C THR A 188 22.09 1.42 20.03
N ASN A 189 20.81 1.28 20.34
CA ASN A 189 19.98 2.39 20.82
C ASN A 189 19.07 1.92 21.96
N THR A 190 18.22 2.81 22.46
CA THR A 190 17.33 2.54 23.59
C THR A 190 15.87 2.64 23.15
N VAL A 191 15.11 1.60 23.48
CA VAL A 191 13.65 1.56 23.34
C VAL A 191 12.99 1.86 24.68
N ILE A 192 11.90 2.61 24.65
CA ILE A 192 11.03 2.84 25.81
C ILE A 192 9.99 1.72 25.81
N LEU A 193 10.00 0.90 26.86
CA LEU A 193 9.05 -0.20 27.04
C LEU A 193 7.80 0.28 27.78
N GLU A 194 8.02 1.07 28.83
CA GLU A 194 6.98 1.67 29.64
C GLU A 194 7.43 3.07 30.06
N ASP A 195 6.52 4.03 30.05
CA ASP A 195 6.73 5.40 30.51
C ASP A 195 5.47 5.84 31.24
N ASN A 196 5.61 6.25 32.51
CA ASN A 196 4.51 6.71 33.35
C ASN A 196 4.26 8.22 33.25
N SER A 197 4.74 8.87 32.19
CA SER A 197 4.51 10.30 31.95
C SER A 197 3.02 10.69 31.97
N GLU A 198 2.11 9.82 31.52
CA GLU A 198 0.66 10.05 31.63
C GLU A 198 0.16 10.02 33.09
N ASP A 199 0.71 9.14 33.94
CA ASP A 199 0.33 9.06 35.36
C ASP A 199 0.71 10.34 36.12
N LEU A 200 1.84 10.95 35.76
CA LEU A 200 2.30 12.22 36.31
C LEU A 200 1.38 13.40 35.96
N LEU A 201 0.61 13.32 34.87
CA LEU A 201 -0.39 14.34 34.52
C LEU A 201 -1.67 14.20 35.35
N LEU A 202 -1.92 13.01 35.89
CA LEU A 202 -3.14 12.67 36.63
C LEU A 202 -2.91 12.71 38.15
N ASP A 203 -1.68 12.47 38.62
CA ASP A 203 -1.29 12.45 40.01
C ASP A 203 0.04 13.21 40.24
N ASP A 204 -0.06 14.41 40.81
CA ASP A 204 1.09 15.26 41.18
C ASP A 204 2.04 14.60 42.21
N SER A 205 1.63 13.52 42.87
CA SER A 205 2.45 12.76 43.80
C SER A 205 3.16 11.55 43.19
N ALA A 206 2.83 11.21 41.93
CA ALA A 206 3.49 10.14 41.21
C ALA A 206 4.99 10.48 41.01
N VAL A 207 5.84 9.45 41.06
CA VAL A 207 7.27 9.57 40.80
C VAL A 207 7.54 9.07 39.39
N TYR A 208 8.27 9.85 38.60
CA TYR A 208 8.66 9.45 37.25
C TYR A 208 9.41 8.12 37.24
N HIS A 209 8.98 7.22 36.36
CA HIS A 209 9.56 5.92 36.10
C HIS A 209 9.38 5.56 34.62
N ALA A 210 10.47 5.13 33.99
CA ALA A 210 10.45 4.61 32.63
C ALA A 210 11.27 3.32 32.57
N GLU A 211 10.67 2.27 32.02
CA GLU A 211 11.36 1.03 31.70
C GLU A 211 11.92 1.13 30.30
N THR A 212 13.22 0.86 30.16
CA THR A 212 13.90 0.94 28.87
C THR A 212 14.75 -0.30 28.64
N ALA A 213 14.93 -0.65 27.37
CA ALA A 213 15.85 -1.71 26.96
C ALA A 213 16.81 -1.17 25.91
N THR A 214 18.02 -1.74 25.91
CA THR A 214 19.11 -1.31 25.03
C THR A 214 19.63 -2.52 24.28
N TYR A 215 19.56 -2.46 22.95
CA TYR A 215 20.04 -3.54 22.08
C TYR A 215 20.43 -3.00 20.68
N PRO A 216 21.21 -3.76 19.90
CA PRO A 216 21.53 -3.41 18.52
C PRO A 216 20.27 -3.38 17.66
N MET A 217 19.90 -2.19 17.17
CA MET A 217 18.68 -2.00 16.37
C MET A 217 18.91 -1.19 15.09
N GLY A 218 20.15 -0.75 14.86
CA GLY A 218 20.57 -0.08 13.64
C GLY A 218 21.85 -0.67 13.06
N LEU A 219 22.05 -0.46 11.77
CA LEU A 219 23.28 -0.72 11.03
C LEU A 219 23.84 0.61 10.52
N ASP A 220 25.08 0.94 10.88
CA ASP A 220 25.77 2.10 10.30
C ASP A 220 26.17 1.77 8.86
N LEU A 221 25.53 2.44 7.91
CA LEU A 221 25.81 2.25 6.49
C LEU A 221 26.92 3.18 5.97
N SER A 222 27.55 4.02 6.80
CA SER A 222 28.60 4.94 6.34
C SER A 222 29.82 4.21 5.75
N ALA A 223 30.01 2.96 6.15
CA ALA A 223 31.05 2.08 5.60
C ALA A 223 30.63 1.36 4.30
N SER A 224 29.36 1.40 3.91
CA SER A 224 28.88 0.74 2.69
C SER A 224 29.44 1.43 1.43
N PRO A 225 29.98 0.66 0.47
CA PRO A 225 30.46 1.20 -0.80
C PRO A 225 29.39 1.98 -1.58
N LEU A 226 28.12 1.58 -1.48
CA LEU A 226 27.00 2.23 -2.17
C LEU A 226 26.71 3.61 -1.58
N ILE A 227 26.72 3.72 -0.25
CA ILE A 227 26.49 4.97 0.47
C ILE A 227 27.63 5.95 0.23
N GLN A 228 28.88 5.48 0.22
CA GLN A 228 30.05 6.32 -0.08
C GLN A 228 30.04 6.88 -1.51
N LYS A 229 29.56 6.09 -2.48
CA LYS A 229 29.42 6.55 -3.88
C LYS A 229 28.25 7.52 -4.06
N GLY A 230 27.21 7.39 -3.26
CA GLY A 230 25.96 8.15 -3.37
C GLY A 230 25.97 9.55 -2.75
N GLY A 231 27.02 9.90 -1.99
CA GLY A 231 27.23 11.27 -1.50
C GLY A 231 26.29 11.70 -0.37
N PHE A 232 25.98 10.80 0.57
CA PHE A 232 25.26 11.18 1.78
C PHE A 232 26.06 12.24 2.56
N GLN A 233 25.41 13.32 2.96
CA GLN A 233 26.04 14.41 3.71
C GLN A 233 26.19 14.08 5.20
N GLU A 234 25.39 13.13 5.70
CA GLU A 234 25.29 12.74 7.11
C GLU A 234 25.35 11.21 7.23
N THR A 235 25.71 10.72 8.42
CA THR A 235 25.70 9.29 8.75
C THR A 235 24.29 8.72 8.58
N VAL A 236 24.20 7.58 7.90
CA VAL A 236 22.93 6.89 7.63
C VAL A 236 22.88 5.58 8.39
N TYR A 237 21.81 5.41 9.14
CA TYR A 237 21.48 4.18 9.84
C TYR A 237 20.39 3.43 9.09
N LEU A 238 20.51 2.11 9.04
CA LEU A 238 19.47 1.21 8.57
C LEU A 238 18.84 0.50 9.76
N GLY A 239 17.53 0.60 9.90
CA GLY A 239 16.74 -0.19 10.85
C GLY A 239 15.77 -1.13 10.13
N ILE A 240 15.59 -2.34 10.67
CA ILE A 240 14.56 -3.29 10.21
C ILE A 240 13.32 -3.09 11.07
N ILE A 241 12.14 -3.00 10.43
CA ILE A 241 10.88 -2.83 11.13
C ILE A 241 10.42 -4.16 11.75
N LYS A 242 9.97 -4.12 13.02
CA LYS A 242 9.59 -5.31 13.81
C LYS A 242 8.57 -6.23 13.15
N ASN A 243 7.56 -5.69 12.48
CA ASN A 243 6.46 -6.45 11.91
C ASN A 243 6.61 -6.69 10.40
N SER A 244 7.80 -6.54 9.83
CA SER A 244 8.02 -6.82 8.41
C SER A 244 7.70 -8.29 8.10
N PRO A 245 6.82 -8.58 7.12
CA PRO A 245 6.58 -9.95 6.67
C PRO A 245 7.61 -10.43 5.64
N ARG A 246 8.52 -9.55 5.19
CA ARG A 246 9.46 -9.79 4.08
C ARG A 246 10.89 -9.98 4.56
N ILE A 247 11.08 -10.60 5.73
CA ILE A 247 12.37 -10.73 6.42
C ILE A 247 13.46 -11.34 5.53
N HIS A 248 13.17 -12.38 4.74
CA HIS A 248 14.16 -12.96 3.82
C HIS A 248 14.64 -11.96 2.77
N THR A 249 13.73 -11.17 2.19
CA THR A 249 14.09 -10.13 1.21
C THR A 249 14.84 -8.97 1.85
N VAL A 250 14.59 -8.69 3.13
CA VAL A 250 15.38 -7.72 3.90
C VAL A 250 16.83 -8.20 4.02
N PHE A 251 17.07 -9.48 4.27
CA PHE A 251 18.43 -10.02 4.33
C PHE A 251 19.16 -9.97 2.98
N ASP A 252 18.47 -10.33 1.89
CA ASP A 252 18.99 -10.13 0.53
C ASP A 252 19.38 -8.67 0.27
N TYR A 253 18.57 -7.73 0.77
CA TYR A 253 18.84 -6.30 0.66
C TYR A 253 20.05 -5.87 1.48
N LEU A 254 20.22 -6.40 2.71
CA LEU A 254 21.40 -6.15 3.51
C LEU A 254 22.67 -6.66 2.84
N GLU A 255 22.64 -7.86 2.27
CA GLU A 255 23.78 -8.39 1.50
C GLU A 255 24.11 -7.47 0.32
N TYR A 256 23.09 -7.09 -0.47
CA TYR A 256 23.25 -6.16 -1.58
C TYR A 256 23.91 -4.83 -1.16
N LEU A 257 23.57 -4.30 0.02
CA LEU A 257 24.12 -3.04 0.50
C LEU A 257 25.62 -3.09 0.87
N PHE A 258 26.16 -4.27 1.17
CA PHE A 258 27.54 -4.44 1.66
C PHE A 258 28.47 -5.19 0.68
N ILE A 259 27.96 -5.59 -0.49
CA ILE A 259 28.74 -6.15 -1.63
C ILE A 259 29.38 -5.03 -2.46
#